data_AF-A0A639PUN5-F1
#
_entry.id   AF-A0A639PUN5-F1
#
_cell.length_a   1.000
_cell.length_b   1.000
_cell.length_c   1.000
_cell.angle_alpha   90.00
_cell.angle_beta   90.00
_cell.angle_gamma   90.00
#
_symmetry.space_group_name_H-M   'P 1'
#
loop_
_entity.id
_entity.type
_entity.pdbx_description
1 polymer ?
#
loop_
_entity_poly.entity_id
_entity_poly.type
_entity_poly.pdbx_seq_one_letter_code
_entity_poly.pdbx_strand_id
1 'polypeptide(L)'
;MTSQLKENQILHEGIIFNLINGDPNGSDGYVYIQEQLDFDANYCVMTLHNSGKIIAVLKNKNDAIAVSKYAASHDGGYGDVCIMSSDSPVTHEDHYDWILG
;
A
#
# COMPACT_ATOMS: atom_id res chain seq x y z
N MET A 1 23.09 5.74 15.33
CA MET A 1 21.85 5.82 16.11
C MET A 1 20.90 4.82 15.51
N THR A 2 20.60 3.73 16.22
CA THR A 2 19.62 2.74 15.76
C THR A 2 18.24 3.32 16.06
N SER A 3 17.58 3.94 15.08
CA SER A 3 16.17 4.33 15.28
C SER A 3 15.39 3.07 15.59
N GLN A 4 14.86 2.97 16.80
CA GLN A 4 13.88 1.94 17.13
C GLN A 4 12.61 2.23 16.33
N LEU A 5 12.10 1.22 15.63
CA LEU A 5 10.80 1.28 14.97
C LEU A 5 9.71 1.51 16.02
N LYS A 6 8.69 2.29 15.66
CA LYS A 6 7.46 2.42 16.46
C LYS A 6 6.64 1.13 16.39
N GLU A 7 5.71 0.94 17.32
CA GLU A 7 4.86 -0.25 17.42
C GLU A 7 4.05 -0.51 16.12
N ASN A 8 3.64 0.55 15.42
CA ASN A 8 2.89 0.47 14.17
C ASN A 8 3.79 0.57 12.92
N GLN A 9 5.09 0.32 13.05
CA GLN A 9 6.04 0.41 11.95
C GLN A 9 6.70 -0.93 11.64
N ILE A 10 6.95 -1.16 10.36
CA ILE A 10 7.76 -2.28 9.88
C ILE A 10 8.90 -1.76 9.01
N LEU A 11 10.02 -2.48 9.03
CA LEU A 11 11.12 -2.31 8.08
C LEU A 11 11.02 -3.43 7.05
N HIS A 12 10.78 -3.06 5.79
CA HIS A 12 10.71 -3.99 4.68
C HIS A 12 11.61 -3.50 3.54
N GLU A 13 12.56 -4.33 3.11
CA GLU A 13 13.53 -4.00 2.05
C GLU A 13 14.28 -2.67 2.25
N GLY A 14 14.57 -2.31 3.51
CA GLY A 14 15.26 -1.05 3.83
C GLY A 14 14.35 0.18 3.86
N ILE A 15 13.06 0.02 3.61
CA ILE A 15 12.05 1.08 3.65
C ILE A 15 11.20 0.91 4.92
N ILE A 16 10.95 2.03 5.60
CA ILE A 16 10.08 2.07 6.78
C ILE A 16 8.64 2.32 6.32
N PHE A 17 7.73 1.46 6.75
CA PHE A 17 6.31 1.61 6.51
C PHE A 17 5.55 1.77 7.82
N ASN A 18 4.49 2.58 7.80
CA ASN A 18 3.52 2.71 8.87
C ASN A 18 2.27 1.89 8.55
N LEU A 19 1.77 1.15 9.52
CA LEU A 19 0.48 0.50 9.46
C LEU A 19 -0.64 1.54 9.48
N ILE A 20 -1.57 1.46 8.53
CA ILE A 20 -2.74 2.36 8.43
C ILE A 20 -4.08 1.64 8.43
N ASN A 21 -4.11 0.32 8.18
CA ASN A 21 -5.32 -0.50 8.26
C ASN A 21 -4.97 -1.95 8.57
N GLY A 22 -5.84 -2.63 9.33
CA GLY A 22 -5.77 -4.06 9.61
C GLY A 22 -6.05 -4.35 11.09
N ASP A 23 -6.66 -5.50 11.34
CA ASP A 23 -7.03 -5.97 12.68
C ASP A 23 -6.31 -7.30 12.96
N PRO A 24 -5.51 -7.41 14.03
CA PRO A 24 -4.86 -8.68 14.40
C PRO A 24 -5.82 -9.84 14.70
N ASN A 25 -7.10 -9.56 14.93
CA ASN A 25 -8.13 -10.58 15.09
C ASN A 25 -9.02 -10.73 13.84
N GLY A 26 -8.76 -9.95 12.80
CA GLY A 26 -9.47 -10.00 11.52
C GLY A 26 -8.91 -11.05 10.57
N SER A 27 -9.64 -11.35 9.51
CA SER A 27 -9.18 -12.20 8.40
C SER A 27 -8.59 -11.43 7.21
N ASP A 28 -8.72 -10.10 7.24
CA ASP A 28 -8.20 -9.21 6.20
C ASP A 28 -6.69 -9.01 6.37
N GLY A 29 -6.02 -8.67 5.27
CA GLY A 29 -4.63 -8.25 5.28
C GLY A 29 -4.43 -6.86 5.88
N TYR A 30 -3.17 -6.56 6.16
CA TYR A 30 -2.73 -5.26 6.62
C TYR A 30 -2.42 -4.32 5.45
N VAL A 31 -2.69 -3.03 5.65
CA VAL A 31 -2.29 -1.97 4.73
C VAL A 31 -1.22 -1.12 5.37
N TYR A 32 -0.12 -0.99 4.67
CA TYR A 32 1.03 -0.21 5.06
C TYR A 32 1.26 0.97 4.10
N ILE A 33 1.84 2.06 4.60
CA ILE A 33 2.23 3.22 3.79
C ILE A 33 3.66 3.60 4.11
N GLN A 34 4.47 3.85 3.09
CA GLN A 34 5.84 4.32 3.25
C GLN A 34 5.87 5.59 4.12
N GLU A 35 6.77 5.66 5.10
CA GLU A 35 6.84 6.79 6.04
C GLU A 35 7.15 8.11 5.35
N GLN A 36 8.04 8.07 4.36
CA GLN A 36 8.44 9.22 3.57
C GLN A 36 7.96 9.02 2.14
N LEU A 37 6.81 9.62 1.83
CA LEU A 37 6.29 9.68 0.47
C LEU A 37 6.77 10.96 -0.21
N ASP A 38 7.20 10.82 -1.46
CA ASP A 38 7.47 11.93 -2.36
C ASP A 38 6.15 12.54 -2.84
N PHE A 39 6.05 13.87 -2.75
CA PHE A 39 4.83 14.62 -3.12
C PHE A 39 4.59 14.69 -4.62
N ASP A 40 5.65 14.59 -5.43
CA ASP A 40 5.60 14.69 -6.89
C ASP A 40 5.59 13.32 -7.59
N ALA A 41 5.57 12.23 -6.83
CA ALA A 41 5.57 10.87 -7.35
C ALA A 41 4.14 10.32 -7.54
N ASN A 42 4.02 9.26 -8.34
CA ASN A 42 2.83 8.42 -8.32
C ASN A 42 2.88 7.48 -7.10
N TYR A 43 1.72 6.93 -6.72
CA TYR A 43 1.58 6.01 -5.61
C TYR A 43 1.33 4.59 -6.13
N CYS A 44 2.30 3.71 -5.90
CA CYS A 44 2.22 2.31 -6.24
C CYS A 44 1.61 1.53 -5.08
N VAL A 45 0.56 0.76 -5.38
CA VAL A 45 -0.03 -0.23 -4.49
C VAL A 45 0.50 -1.61 -4.90
N MET A 46 1.08 -2.34 -3.96
CA MET A 46 1.67 -3.65 -4.22
C MET A 46 1.52 -4.59 -3.04
N THR A 47 1.63 -5.90 -3.28
CA THR A 47 1.67 -6.89 -2.20
C THR A 47 2.98 -6.79 -1.42
N LEU A 48 2.92 -6.85 -0.09
CA LEU A 48 4.10 -6.75 0.77
C LEU A 48 5.00 -8.00 0.68
N HIS A 49 4.41 -9.20 0.61
CA HIS A 49 5.18 -10.45 0.69
C HIS A 49 5.25 -11.23 -0.63
N ASN A 50 4.33 -11.00 -1.57
CA ASN A 50 4.23 -11.77 -2.81
C ASN A 50 5.10 -11.18 -3.94
N SER A 51 6.41 -11.14 -3.70
CA SER A 51 7.43 -10.62 -4.64
C SER A 51 7.18 -9.18 -5.12
N GLY A 52 6.44 -8.38 -4.35
CA GLY A 52 6.15 -7.01 -4.72
C GLY A 52 5.25 -6.88 -5.96
N LYS A 53 4.31 -7.80 -6.17
CA LYS A 53 3.34 -7.69 -7.28
C LYS A 53 2.63 -6.34 -7.23
N ILE A 54 2.78 -5.55 -8.29
CA ILE A 54 2.07 -4.28 -8.48
C ILE A 54 0.59 -4.57 -8.75
N ILE A 55 -0.27 -3.93 -7.97
CA ILE A 55 -1.73 -4.02 -8.05
C ILE A 55 -2.27 -2.82 -8.83
N ALA A 56 -1.79 -1.61 -8.53
CA ALA A 56 -2.15 -0.38 -9.21
C ALA A 56 -1.07 0.70 -9.02
N VAL A 57 -1.00 1.65 -9.95
CA VAL A 57 -0.25 2.90 -9.82
C VAL A 57 -1.19 4.07 -10.05
N LEU A 58 -1.31 4.96 -9.07
CA LEU A 58 -2.32 6.02 -9.01
C LEU A 58 -1.66 7.37 -8.74
N LYS A 59 -2.22 8.46 -9.29
CA LYS A 59 -1.69 9.82 -9.04
C LYS A 59 -1.99 10.34 -7.64
N ASN A 60 -3.06 9.86 -7.04
CA ASN A 60 -3.58 10.41 -5.79
C ASN A 60 -3.44 9.39 -4.66
N LYS A 61 -2.91 9.87 -3.52
CA LYS A 61 -2.72 9.06 -2.31
C LYS A 61 -4.03 8.50 -1.77
N ASN A 62 -5.13 9.25 -1.82
CA ASN A 62 -6.41 8.80 -1.29
C ASN A 62 -6.98 7.64 -2.12
N ASP A 63 -6.83 7.69 -3.45
CA ASP A 63 -7.21 6.59 -4.34
C ASP A 63 -6.34 5.36 -4.07
N ALA A 64 -5.02 5.55 -3.89
CA ALA A 64 -4.13 4.46 -3.51
C ALA A 64 -4.51 3.82 -2.17
N ILE A 65 -4.92 4.61 -1.18
CA ILE A 65 -5.44 4.10 0.10
C ILE A 65 -6.74 3.33 -0.09
N ALA A 66 -7.67 3.82 -0.91
CA ALA A 66 -8.94 3.14 -1.19
C ALA A 66 -8.69 1.79 -1.87
N VAL A 67 -7.87 1.76 -2.92
CA VAL A 67 -7.48 0.53 -3.61
C VAL A 67 -6.77 -0.43 -2.66
N SER A 68 -5.86 0.06 -1.81
CA SER A 68 -5.14 -0.81 -0.86
C SER A 68 -6.07 -1.45 0.18
N LYS A 69 -7.04 -0.69 0.70
CA LYS A 69 -8.02 -1.24 1.65
C LYS A 69 -8.88 -2.33 1.02
N TYR A 70 -9.31 -2.13 -0.22
CA TYR A 70 -10.04 -3.17 -0.93
C TYR A 70 -9.15 -4.37 -1.25
N ALA A 71 -7.94 -4.14 -1.77
CA ALA A 71 -7.01 -5.21 -2.11
C ALA A 71 -6.66 -6.10 -0.90
N ALA A 72 -6.50 -5.50 0.28
CA ALA A 72 -6.22 -6.20 1.52
C ALA A 72 -7.45 -6.88 2.14
N SER A 73 -8.67 -6.51 1.72
CA SER A 73 -9.87 -7.15 2.26
C SER A 73 -10.00 -8.60 1.78
N HIS A 74 -10.86 -9.36 2.45
CA HIS A 74 -11.26 -10.69 2.00
C HIS A 74 -11.73 -10.72 0.54
N ASP A 75 -12.43 -9.69 0.07
CA ASP A 75 -12.97 -9.61 -1.29
C ASP A 75 -11.87 -9.31 -2.32
N GLY A 76 -10.88 -8.48 -1.96
CA GLY A 76 -9.74 -8.19 -2.84
C GLY A 76 -8.75 -9.35 -2.93
N GLY A 77 -8.48 -10.03 -1.80
CA GLY A 77 -7.73 -11.28 -1.76
C GLY A 77 -6.22 -11.17 -2.02
N TYR A 78 -5.63 -9.97 -1.91
CA TYR A 78 -4.19 -9.76 -2.12
C TYR A 78 -3.35 -9.96 -0.84
N GLY A 79 -3.99 -10.07 0.32
CA GLY A 79 -3.32 -10.17 1.62
C GLY A 79 -2.70 -8.83 2.02
N ASP A 80 -1.52 -8.86 2.65
CA ASP A 80 -0.85 -7.64 3.08
C ASP A 80 -0.36 -6.83 1.88
N VAL A 81 -0.68 -5.54 1.88
CA VAL A 81 -0.33 -4.60 0.81
C VAL A 81 0.38 -3.37 1.38
N CYS A 82 1.19 -2.74 0.55
CA CYS A 82 1.83 -1.48 0.86
C CYS A 82 1.65 -0.44 -0.25
N ILE A 83 1.72 0.82 0.17
CA ILE A 83 1.73 2.00 -0.69
C ILE A 83 3.11 2.63 -0.62
N MET A 84 3.72 2.88 -1.76
CA MET A 84 5.02 3.57 -1.88
C MET A 84 5.03 4.57 -3.03
N SER A 85 5.95 5.54 -2.95
CA SER A 85 6.22 6.44 -4.07
C SER A 85 6.86 5.68 -5.23
N SER A 86 6.48 6.03 -6.46
CA SER A 86 6.94 5.37 -7.68
C SER A 86 6.94 6.33 -8.86
N ASP A 87 7.95 6.20 -9.72
CA ASP A 87 8.04 6.87 -11.02
C ASP A 87 7.34 6.07 -12.14
N SER A 88 6.75 4.92 -11.79
CA SER A 88 6.03 4.09 -12.77
C SER A 88 4.84 4.85 -13.36
N PRO A 89 4.50 4.59 -14.63
CA PRO A 89 3.32 5.20 -15.25
C PRO A 89 2.05 4.79 -14.51
N VAL A 90 1.11 5.74 -14.44
CA VAL A 90 -0.22 5.53 -13.87
C VAL A 90 -0.94 4.44 -14.66
N THR A 91 -1.50 3.46 -13.94
CA THR A 91 -2.21 2.33 -14.56
C THR A 91 -3.72 2.52 -14.55
N HIS A 92 -4.23 3.29 -13.59
CA HIS A 92 -5.66 3.58 -13.39
C HIS A 92 -5.84 5.05 -13.04
N GLU A 93 -6.93 5.67 -13.49
CA GLU A 93 -7.17 7.09 -13.22
C GLU A 93 -7.49 7.35 -11.74
N ASP A 94 -8.34 6.50 -11.16
CA ASP A 94 -8.80 6.58 -9.78
C ASP A 94 -9.16 5.18 -9.22
N HIS A 95 -9.71 5.13 -8.01
CA HIS A 95 -10.13 3.87 -7.39
C HIS A 95 -11.38 3.25 -8.02
N TYR A 96 -12.27 4.03 -8.64
CA TYR A 96 -13.45 3.48 -9.32
C TYR A 96 -13.05 2.77 -10.61
N ASP A 97 -12.15 3.39 -11.38
CA ASP A 97 -11.56 2.80 -12.58
C ASP A 97 -10.91 1.45 -12.27
N TRP A 98 -10.20 1.34 -11.15
CA TRP A 98 -9.60 0.07 -10.74
C TRP A 98 -10.62 -0.98 -10.27
N ILE A 99 -11.64 -0.60 -9.49
CA ILE A 99 -12.62 -1.56 -8.94
C ILE A 99 -13.60 -2.06 -10.01
N LEU A 100 -13.97 -1.20 -10.96
CA LEU A 100 -15.03 -1.46 -11.94
C LEU A 100 -14.52 -1.79 -13.35
N GLY A 101 -13.22 -1.63 -13.60
CA GLY A 101 -12.56 -1.81 -14.89
C GLY A 101 -12.47 -3.26 -15.38
#